data_AF-A0A3A4UWS6-F1
#
_entry.id   AF-A0A3A4UWS6-F1
#
_cell.length_a   1.000
_cell.length_b   1.000
_cell.length_c   1.000
_cell.angle_alpha   90.00
_cell.angle_beta   90.00
_cell.angle_gamma   90.00
#
_symmetry.space_group_name_H-M   'P 1'
#
loop_
_entity.id
_entity.type
_entity.pdbx_description
1 polymer ?
#
loop_
_entity_poly.entity_id
_entity_poly.type
_entity_poly.pdbx_seq_one_letter_code
_entity_poly.pdbx_strand_id
1 'polypeptide(L)'
;MKNKEWDIKIVADTNDADYVTEISNISDKDLTKIKPLIAAIKAFKPYKTKSDSGLNWTHDNNYPCGEHCPREDLGEKYPQEIYKGLDEEVFEIFEDLIPRGEYGIHTIKSIEIAPHIKWEKLL
;
A
#
# COMPACT_ATOMS: atom_id res chain seq x y z
N MET A 1 -27.64 -5.41 -12.91
CA MET A 1 -26.74 -6.44 -12.31
C MET A 1 -26.46 -6.00 -10.89
N LYS A 2 -26.41 -6.92 -9.91
CA LYS A 2 -25.97 -6.55 -8.56
C LYS A 2 -24.50 -6.16 -8.65
N ASN A 3 -24.13 -4.99 -8.13
CA ASN A 3 -22.73 -4.64 -7.96
C ASN A 3 -22.12 -5.67 -7.01
N LYS A 4 -21.06 -6.35 -7.46
CA LYS A 4 -20.30 -7.25 -6.60
C LYS A 4 -19.39 -6.41 -5.72
N GLU A 5 -19.37 -6.76 -4.44
CA GLU A 5 -18.54 -6.13 -3.42
C GLU A 5 -17.63 -7.19 -2.80
N TRP A 6 -16.45 -6.75 -2.39
CA TRP A 6 -15.40 -7.55 -1.81
C TRP A 6 -14.96 -6.92 -0.50
N ASP A 7 -14.55 -7.75 0.45
CA ASP A 7 -13.73 -7.30 1.57
C ASP A 7 -12.27 -7.42 1.14
N ILE A 8 -11.52 -6.32 1.29
CA ILE A 8 -10.08 -6.28 1.11
C ILE A 8 -9.44 -6.06 2.48
N LYS A 9 -8.52 -6.95 2.85
CA LYS A 9 -7.72 -6.84 4.06
C LYS A 9 -6.28 -6.51 3.68
N ILE A 10 -5.76 -5.40 4.20
CA ILE A 10 -4.39 -4.95 3.97
C ILE A 10 -3.65 -4.95 5.31
N VAL A 11 -2.51 -5.62 5.35
CA VAL A 11 -1.57 -5.58 6.48
C VAL A 11 -0.33 -4.81 6.04
N ALA A 12 0.00 -3.75 6.78
CA ALA A 12 1.17 -2.92 6.52
C ALA A 12 2.10 -2.87 7.73
N ASP A 13 3.36 -2.56 7.49
CA ASP A 13 4.43 -2.39 8.48
C ASP A 13 4.77 -0.90 8.56
N THR A 14 4.51 -0.31 9.73
CA THR A 14 4.69 1.12 9.99
C THR A 14 6.13 1.44 10.37
N ASN A 15 6.81 0.53 11.07
CA ASN A 15 8.18 0.69 11.52
C ASN A 15 8.71 -0.63 12.08
N ASP A 16 9.70 -1.25 11.43
CA ASP A 16 10.47 -2.39 11.96
C ASP A 16 9.64 -3.45 12.74
N ALA A 17 8.63 -4.03 12.09
CA ALA A 17 7.72 -5.07 12.62
C ALA A 17 6.56 -4.57 13.50
N ASP A 18 6.27 -3.27 13.46
CA ASP A 18 5.00 -2.72 13.94
C ASP A 18 3.94 -2.84 12.84
N TYR A 19 2.98 -3.76 13.03
CA TYR A 19 1.97 -4.06 12.01
C TYR A 19 0.64 -3.37 12.28
N VAL A 20 0.09 -2.77 11.24
CA VAL A 20 -1.28 -2.25 11.20
C VAL A 20 -2.11 -3.04 10.20
N THR A 21 -3.40 -3.15 10.44
CA THR A 21 -4.32 -3.91 9.59
C THR A 21 -5.61 -3.14 9.40
N GLU A 22 -6.06 -3.07 8.15
CA GLU A 22 -7.38 -2.56 7.80
C GLU A 22 -8.15 -3.60 7.00
N ILE A 23 -9.47 -3.66 7.24
CA ILE A 23 -10.41 -4.41 6.42
C ILE A 23 -11.44 -3.41 5.91
N SER A 24 -11.51 -3.26 4.60
CA SER A 24 -12.38 -2.29 3.94
C SER A 24 -13.23 -2.96 2.87
N ASN A 25 -14.41 -2.40 2.62
CA ASN A 25 -15.25 -2.82 1.51
C ASN A 25 -14.76 -2.15 0.22
N ILE A 26 -14.69 -2.91 -0.87
CA ILE A 26 -14.30 -2.40 -2.18
C ILE A 26 -15.23 -2.94 -3.27
N SER A 27 -15.58 -2.08 -4.23
CA SER A 27 -16.36 -2.49 -5.39
C SER A 27 -15.54 -3.37 -6.33
N ASP A 28 -16.19 -4.27 -7.08
CA ASP A 28 -15.51 -5.09 -8.10
C ASP A 28 -14.83 -4.24 -9.20
N LYS A 29 -15.38 -3.06 -9.48
CA LYS A 29 -14.82 -2.09 -10.42
C LYS A 29 -13.50 -1.53 -9.91
N ASP A 30 -13.48 -1.03 -8.68
CA ASP A 30 -12.29 -0.42 -8.09
C ASP A 30 -11.23 -1.46 -7.79
N LEU A 31 -11.63 -2.65 -7.32
CA LEU A 31 -10.73 -3.80 -7.21
C LEU A 31 -10.06 -4.13 -8.54
N THR A 32 -10.82 -4.08 -9.64
CA THR A 32 -10.26 -4.32 -10.97
C THR A 32 -9.28 -3.22 -11.40
N LYS A 33 -9.53 -1.96 -11.03
CA LYS A 33 -8.61 -0.84 -11.28
C LYS A 33 -7.28 -0.99 -10.54
N ILE A 34 -7.30 -1.44 -9.27
CA ILE A 34 -6.08 -1.53 -8.45
C ILE A 34 -5.29 -2.83 -8.64
N LYS A 35 -5.84 -3.84 -9.32
CA LYS A 35 -5.14 -5.12 -9.60
C LYS A 35 -3.73 -4.96 -10.20
N PRO A 36 -3.48 -4.06 -11.17
CA PRO A 36 -2.14 -3.82 -11.71
C PRO A 36 -1.15 -3.34 -10.63
N LEU A 37 -1.59 -2.46 -9.73
CA LEU A 37 -0.76 -1.98 -8.62
C LEU A 37 -0.45 -3.13 -7.64
N ILE A 38 -1.44 -3.92 -7.25
CA ILE A 38 -1.25 -5.10 -6.37
C ILE A 38 -0.22 -6.07 -6.99
N ALA A 39 -0.30 -6.31 -8.31
CA ALA A 39 0.66 -7.15 -9.01
C ALA A 39 2.08 -6.53 -9.02
N ALA A 40 2.18 -5.21 -9.17
CA ALA A 40 3.45 -4.49 -9.13
C ALA A 40 4.09 -4.52 -7.73
N ILE A 41 3.31 -4.30 -6.66
CA ILE A 41 3.76 -4.43 -5.27
C ILE A 41 4.28 -5.84 -5.00
N LYS A 42 3.54 -6.88 -5.43
CA LYS A 42 3.98 -8.28 -5.28
C LYS A 42 5.28 -8.57 -6.02
N ALA A 43 5.52 -7.91 -7.15
CA ALA A 43 6.71 -8.06 -7.98
C ALA A 43 7.83 -7.07 -7.62
N PHE A 44 7.67 -6.31 -6.53
CA PHE A 44 8.62 -5.29 -6.10
C PHE A 44 10.04 -5.86 -5.99
N LYS A 45 11.01 -5.05 -6.42
CA LYS A 45 12.43 -5.36 -6.31
C LYS A 45 13.12 -4.23 -5.57
N PRO A 46 13.93 -4.54 -4.55
CA PRO A 46 14.72 -3.54 -3.86
C PRO A 46 15.57 -2.73 -4.83
N TYR A 47 15.73 -1.45 -4.53
CA TYR A 47 16.48 -0.51 -5.36
C TYR A 47 17.52 0.23 -4.53
N LYS A 48 18.54 0.76 -5.22
CA LYS A 48 19.65 1.47 -4.58
C LYS A 48 19.56 2.96 -4.84
N THR A 49 19.89 3.73 -3.83
CA THR A 49 19.97 5.20 -3.85
C THR A 49 21.23 5.64 -3.13
N LYS A 50 21.43 6.97 -3.04
CA LYS A 50 22.41 7.57 -2.15
C LYS A 50 21.66 8.39 -1.11
N SER A 51 22.08 8.30 0.14
CA SER A 51 21.67 9.23 1.19
C SER A 51 22.23 10.62 0.92
N ASP A 52 21.74 11.62 1.66
CA ASP A 52 22.28 12.99 1.62
C ASP A 52 23.76 13.08 2.00
N SER A 53 24.24 12.17 2.84
CA SER A 53 25.66 12.02 3.18
C SER A 53 26.49 11.31 2.09
N GLY A 54 25.87 10.90 0.99
CA GLY A 54 26.49 10.22 -0.14
C GLY A 54 26.72 8.72 0.05
N LEU A 55 26.24 8.13 1.16
CA LEU A 55 26.34 6.70 1.42
C LEU A 55 25.34 5.93 0.54
N ASN A 56 25.77 4.77 0.05
CA ASN A 56 24.87 3.89 -0.70
C ASN A 56 23.83 3.30 0.27
N TRP A 57 22.55 3.43 -0.09
CA TRP A 57 21.43 2.85 0.65
C TRP A 57 20.65 1.90 -0.24
N THR A 58 20.06 0.85 0.34
CA THR A 58 19.19 -0.09 -0.36
C THR A 58 17.81 -0.03 0.28
N HIS A 59 16.80 0.29 -0.52
CA HIS A 59 15.40 0.33 -0.12
C HIS A 59 14.74 -0.99 -0.47
N ASP A 60 14.27 -1.71 0.54
CA ASP A 60 13.48 -2.94 0.44
C ASP A 60 12.00 -2.74 0.81
N ASN A 61 11.64 -1.50 1.19
CA ASN A 61 10.27 -1.04 1.39
C ASN A 61 9.51 -0.92 0.07
N ASN A 62 8.33 -1.55 -0.01
CA ASN A 62 7.57 -1.63 -1.25
C ASN A 62 6.46 -0.57 -1.39
N TYR A 63 6.09 0.16 -0.33
CA TYR A 63 5.02 1.15 -0.43
C TYR A 63 5.16 2.23 0.66
N PRO A 64 6.17 3.10 0.57
CA PRO A 64 6.35 4.18 1.54
C PRO A 64 5.31 5.28 1.31
N CYS A 65 4.34 5.44 2.22
CA CYS A 65 3.32 6.49 2.13
C CYS A 65 2.85 6.98 3.50
N GLY A 66 2.34 8.21 3.57
CA GLY A 66 1.82 8.82 4.80
C GLY A 66 2.80 9.83 5.40
N GLU A 67 2.58 10.21 6.66
CA GLU A 67 3.42 11.20 7.33
C GLU A 67 4.84 10.65 7.55
N HIS A 68 5.88 11.45 7.32
CA HIS A 68 7.30 11.05 7.39
C HIS A 68 7.75 9.96 6.41
N CYS A 69 6.88 9.52 5.49
CA CYS A 69 7.20 8.61 4.41
C CYS A 69 6.95 9.30 3.06
N PRO A 70 7.87 9.18 2.09
CA PRO A 70 9.14 8.46 2.11
C PRO A 70 10.25 9.20 2.89
N ARG A 71 11.30 8.46 3.26
CA ARG A 71 12.56 8.97 3.83
C ARG A 71 13.41 9.69 2.78
N GLU A 72 13.14 10.99 2.58
CA GLU A 72 13.86 11.84 1.62
C GLU A 72 15.38 11.87 1.89
N ASP A 73 15.81 11.84 3.16
CA ASP A 73 17.22 11.84 3.58
C ASP A 73 18.01 10.60 3.08
N LEU A 74 17.29 9.53 2.78
CA LEU A 74 17.80 8.28 2.22
C LEU A 74 17.50 8.14 0.72
N GLY A 75 16.86 9.15 0.11
CA GLY A 75 16.38 9.12 -1.27
C GLY A 75 15.30 8.07 -1.51
N GLU A 76 14.51 7.70 -0.49
CA GLU A 76 13.36 6.81 -0.66
C GLU A 76 12.34 7.46 -1.60
N LYS A 77 11.72 6.67 -2.47
CA LYS A 77 10.82 7.15 -3.52
C LYS A 77 9.37 7.01 -3.13
N TYR A 78 8.53 7.92 -3.60
CA TYR A 78 7.08 7.77 -3.47
C TYR A 78 6.54 6.57 -4.28
N PRO A 79 5.39 5.99 -3.94
CA PRO A 79 4.81 4.85 -4.65
C PRO A 79 4.62 5.12 -6.15
N GLN A 80 4.23 6.34 -6.53
CA GLN A 80 4.04 6.78 -7.92
C GLN A 80 5.36 6.76 -8.71
N GLU A 81 6.49 6.96 -8.04
CA GLU A 81 7.82 6.88 -8.65
C GLU A 81 8.38 5.46 -8.71
N ILE A 82 7.98 4.59 -7.77
CA ILE A 82 8.30 3.16 -7.77
C ILE A 82 7.49 2.45 -8.87
N TYR A 83 6.19 2.71 -8.93
CA TYR A 83 5.20 2.03 -9.79
C TYR A 83 4.77 2.89 -10.98
N LYS A 84 5.74 3.31 -11.80
CA LYS A 84 5.51 4.21 -12.94
C LYS A 84 4.56 3.62 -13.97
N GLY A 85 3.75 4.48 -14.59
CA GLY A 85 2.87 4.12 -15.71
C GLY A 85 1.48 3.63 -15.30
N LEU A 86 1.13 3.74 -14.01
CA LEU A 86 -0.24 3.58 -13.52
C LEU A 86 -0.91 4.95 -13.37
N ASP A 87 -2.23 4.99 -13.55
CA ASP A 87 -3.02 6.21 -13.42
C ASP A 87 -3.07 6.68 -11.95
N GLU A 88 -3.12 8.00 -11.73
CA GLU A 88 -3.18 8.62 -10.40
C GLU A 88 -4.36 8.10 -9.56
N GLU A 89 -5.52 7.93 -10.20
CA GLU A 89 -6.73 7.37 -9.57
C GLU A 89 -6.49 5.97 -8.95
N VAL A 90 -5.56 5.18 -9.49
CA VAL A 90 -5.21 3.87 -8.93
C VAL A 90 -4.57 4.02 -7.54
N PHE A 91 -3.71 5.02 -7.37
CA PHE A 91 -3.06 5.31 -6.09
C PHE A 91 -4.05 5.90 -5.10
N GLU A 92 -4.90 6.83 -5.53
CA GLU A 92 -5.95 7.41 -4.68
C GLU A 92 -6.87 6.32 -4.11
N ILE A 93 -7.41 5.45 -4.97
CA ILE A 93 -8.27 4.33 -4.53
C ILE A 93 -7.51 3.42 -3.56
N PHE A 94 -6.24 3.13 -3.85
CA PHE A 94 -5.47 2.20 -3.01
C PHE A 94 -5.12 2.81 -1.65
N GLU A 95 -4.73 4.08 -1.59
CA GLU A 95 -4.39 4.81 -0.36
C GLU A 95 -5.57 5.02 0.59
N ASP A 96 -6.80 5.00 0.07
CA ASP A 96 -8.04 5.00 0.86
C ASP A 96 -8.32 3.64 1.54
N LEU A 97 -7.62 2.57 1.16
CA LEU A 97 -7.80 1.21 1.69
C LEU A 97 -6.69 0.78 2.66
N ILE A 98 -5.62 1.57 2.75
CA ILE A 98 -4.44 1.23 3.53
C ILE A 98 -4.60 1.77 4.96
N PRO A 99 -4.32 0.95 5.99
CA PRO A 99 -4.22 1.45 7.36
C PRO A 99 -3.13 2.52 7.47
N ARG A 100 -3.50 3.71 7.93
CA ARG A 100 -2.52 4.76 8.25
C ARG A 100 -2.07 4.60 9.69
N GLY A 101 -0.80 4.26 9.90
CA GLY A 101 -0.14 4.41 11.19
C GLY A 101 0.09 5.89 11.52
N GLU A 102 0.44 6.19 12.78
CA GLU A 102 0.81 7.55 13.23
C GLU A 102 1.96 8.15 12.39
N TYR A 103 2.84 7.30 11.86
CA TYR A 103 4.03 7.68 11.10
C TYR A 103 4.01 7.17 9.65
N GLY A 104 2.81 7.00 9.08
CA GLY A 104 2.67 6.38 7.76
C GLY A 104 2.99 4.88 7.75
N ILE A 105 3.27 4.35 6.56
CA ILE A 105 3.69 2.96 6.35
C ILE A 105 4.87 2.91 5.37
N HIS A 106 5.69 1.88 5.50
CA HIS A 106 6.81 1.63 4.59
C HIS A 106 6.57 0.44 3.66
N THR A 107 5.90 -0.60 4.17
CA THR A 107 5.77 -1.88 3.47
C THR A 107 4.38 -2.45 3.60
N ILE A 108 3.76 -2.83 2.47
CA ILE A 108 2.62 -3.74 2.45
C ILE A 108 3.12 -5.17 2.61
N LYS A 109 2.68 -5.86 3.67
CA LYS A 109 3.04 -7.25 3.97
C LYS A 109 2.09 -8.25 3.35
N SER A 110 0.79 -7.97 3.38
CA SER A 110 -0.21 -8.81 2.72
C SER A 110 -1.41 -8.02 2.24
N ILE A 111 -2.02 -8.55 1.18
CA ILE A 111 -3.31 -8.11 0.65
C ILE A 111 -4.12 -9.38 0.44
N GLU A 112 -5.26 -9.48 1.12
CA GLU A 112 -6.19 -10.60 1.03
C GLU A 112 -7.54 -10.08 0.54
N ILE A 113 -8.24 -10.87 -0.30
CA ILE A 113 -9.56 -10.54 -0.81
C ILE A 113 -10.55 -11.66 -0.51
N ALA A 114 -11.76 -11.30 -0.10
CA ALA A 114 -12.86 -12.23 0.15
C ALA A 114 -14.18 -11.65 -0.36
N PRO A 115 -15.17 -12.50 -0.75
CA PRO A 115 -16.51 -12.01 -1.03
C PRO A 115 -17.06 -11.23 0.17
N HIS A 116 -17.64 -10.05 -0.06
CA HIS A 116 -18.18 -9.24 1.05
C HIS A 116 -19.32 -9.98 1.76
N ILE A 117 -19.23 -10.06 3.08
CA ILE A 117 -20.29 -10.57 3.95
C ILE A 117 -20.79 -9.44 4.85
N LYS A 118 -22.11 -9.36 5.04
CA LYS A 118 -22.68 -8.39 5.97
C LYS A 118 -22.32 -8.77 7.40
N TRP A 119 -21.78 -7.82 8.15
CA TRP A 119 -21.47 -8.01 9.57
C TRP A 119 -22.64 -7.51 10.43
N GLU A 120 -22.96 -8.27 11.47
CA GLU A 120 -23.91 -7.85 12.49
C GLU A 120 -23.13 -7.34 13.69
N LYS A 121 -23.42 -6.11 14.12
CA LYS A 121 -22.81 -5.51 15.30
C LYS A 121 -23.43 -6.11 16.55
N LEU A 122 -22.62 -6.82 17.33
CA LEU A 122 -23.07 -7.48 18.57
C LEU A 122 -22.83 -6.65 19.84
N LEU A 123 -21.96 -5.63 19.77
CA LEU A 123 -21.61 -4.69 20.84
C LEU A 123 -21.44 -3.29 20.24
#